data_AF-A0A432KC97-F1
#
_entry.id   AF-A0A432KC97-F1
#
_cell.length_a   1.000
_cell.length_b   1.000
_cell.length_c   1.000
_cell.angle_alpha   90.00
_cell.angle_beta   90.00
_cell.angle_gamma   90.00
#
_symmetry.space_group_name_H-M   'P 1'
#
loop_
_entity.id
_entity.type
_entity.pdbx_description
1 polymer ?
#
loop_
_entity_poly.entity_id
_entity_poly.type
_entity_poly.pdbx_seq_one_letter_code
_entity_poly.pdbx_strand_id
1 'polypeptide(L)'
;MAVKSSTKKRLMELGISEKHAHRLADDANMDAIKRMTVDQVAKKLELETGDADLENVMAVIREQMASRKRSRSGRITISRKALLDMDIPTGDDRFNVLNHILVPHHELLPVEEEEQALAPWCLLKEQSDGGTRLAKELLPKILITDPAVQAIKEAVEIEDAELPAGWLAN
;
A
#
# COMPACT_ATOMS: atom_id res chain seq x y z
N MET A 1 8.15 30.13 -32.48
CA MET A 1 7.22 29.82 -31.37
C MET A 1 8.02 29.76 -30.07
N ALA A 2 8.01 30.82 -29.25
CA ALA A 2 8.77 30.85 -28.01
C ALA A 2 8.15 29.86 -26.98
N VAL A 3 8.96 28.93 -26.48
CA VAL A 3 8.55 27.92 -25.50
C VAL A 3 8.19 28.65 -24.20
N LYS A 4 6.90 28.68 -23.86
CA LYS A 4 6.40 29.32 -22.63
C LYS A 4 6.90 28.51 -21.43
N SER A 5 7.74 29.10 -20.58
CA SER A 5 8.15 28.51 -19.30
C SER A 5 6.91 28.07 -18.50
N SER A 6 6.91 26.82 -18.02
CA SER A 6 5.81 26.25 -17.23
C SER A 6 5.53 27.08 -15.96
N THR A 7 6.58 27.66 -15.38
CA THR A 7 6.49 28.59 -14.24
C THR A 7 5.79 29.89 -14.64
N LYS A 8 6.17 30.50 -15.78
CA LYS A 8 5.52 31.71 -16.31
C LYS A 8 4.03 31.48 -16.54
N LYS A 9 3.67 30.35 -17.16
CA LYS A 9 2.27 29.98 -17.41
C LYS A 9 1.46 29.88 -16.12
N ARG A 10 2.03 29.20 -15.11
CA ARG A 10 1.39 29.03 -13.81
C ARG A 10 1.20 30.34 -13.04
N LEU A 11 2.15 31.28 -13.13
CA LEU A 11 2.01 32.60 -12.49
C LEU A 11 0.91 33.44 -13.15
N MET A 12 0.77 33.37 -14.47
CA MET A 12 -0.32 34.05 -15.19
C MET A 12 -1.69 33.47 -14.85
N GLU A 13 -1.79 32.15 -14.72
CA GLU A 13 -3.03 31.48 -14.27
C GLU A 13 -3.44 31.88 -12.85
N LEU A 14 -2.48 32.24 -12.01
CA LEU A 14 -2.70 32.72 -10.64
C LEU A 14 -2.98 34.23 -10.55
N GLY A 15 -3.16 34.92 -11.70
CA GLY A 15 -3.56 36.32 -11.74
C GLY A 15 -2.42 37.34 -11.73
N ILE A 16 -1.16 36.90 -11.91
CA ILE A 16 -0.01 37.80 -12.02
C ILE A 16 0.12 38.31 -13.47
N SER A 17 0.37 39.61 -13.65
CA SER A 17 0.52 40.21 -14.98
C SER A 17 1.66 39.55 -15.78
N GLU A 18 1.52 39.49 -17.10
CA GLU A 18 2.48 38.79 -17.96
C GLU A 18 3.93 39.34 -17.83
N LYS A 19 4.06 40.65 -17.60
CA LYS A 19 5.36 41.32 -17.42
C LYS A 19 6.03 40.89 -16.11
N HIS A 20 5.28 40.86 -15.01
CA HIS A 20 5.80 40.44 -13.71
C HIS A 20 6.04 38.92 -13.67
N ALA A 21 5.17 38.12 -14.28
CA ALA A 21 5.33 36.68 -14.39
C ALA A 21 6.57 36.29 -15.21
N HIS A 22 6.91 37.03 -16.26
CA HIS A 22 8.14 36.82 -17.03
C HIS A 22 9.38 37.11 -16.18
N ARG A 23 9.46 38.29 -15.55
CA ARG A 23 10.60 38.68 -14.71
C ARG A 23 10.80 37.77 -13.50
N LEU A 24 9.70 37.31 -12.90
CA LEU A 24 9.76 36.42 -11.74
C LEU A 24 10.18 34.99 -12.11
N ALA A 25 9.86 34.53 -13.33
CA ALA A 25 10.12 33.18 -13.81
C ALA A 25 11.39 33.02 -14.66
N ASP A 26 12.15 34.09 -14.91
CA ASP A 26 13.33 34.09 -15.80
C ASP A 26 14.41 33.12 -15.29
N ASP A 27 14.77 33.23 -14.01
CA ASP A 27 15.79 32.41 -13.35
C ASP A 27 15.28 31.65 -12.10
N ALA A 28 13.96 31.55 -11.91
CA ALA A 28 13.40 30.91 -10.71
C ALA A 28 12.26 29.94 -11.04
N ASN A 29 12.31 28.78 -10.39
CA ASN A 29 11.19 27.85 -10.37
C ASN A 29 10.15 28.27 -9.31
N MET A 30 8.95 27.69 -9.39
CA MET A 30 7.84 28.00 -8.48
C MET A 30 8.19 27.78 -7.00
N ASP A 31 9.08 26.83 -6.67
CA ASP A 31 9.52 26.60 -5.29
C ASP A 31 10.52 27.63 -4.79
N ALA A 32 11.40 28.13 -5.65
CA ALA A 32 12.31 29.22 -5.36
C ALA A 32 11.52 30.51 -5.12
N ILE A 33 10.56 30.84 -6.01
CA ILE A 33 9.68 32.02 -5.89
C ILE A 33 8.92 32.02 -4.56
N LYS A 34 8.41 30.85 -4.14
CA LYS A 34 7.68 30.70 -2.87
C LYS A 34 8.52 30.89 -1.61
N ARG A 35 9.86 30.80 -1.73
CA ARG A 35 10.80 31.01 -0.62
C ARG A 35 11.44 32.40 -0.63
N MET A 36 11.13 33.22 -1.63
CA MET A 36 11.66 34.58 -1.73
C MET A 36 11.03 35.47 -0.66
N THR A 37 11.83 36.33 -0.03
CA THR A 37 11.33 37.36 0.89
C THR A 37 10.72 38.52 0.10
N VAL A 38 9.93 39.35 0.79
CA VAL A 38 9.27 40.54 0.21
C VAL A 38 10.30 41.41 -0.55
N ASP A 39 11.45 41.67 0.07
CA ASP A 39 12.51 42.51 -0.50
C ASP A 39 13.14 41.90 -1.76
N GLN A 40 13.25 40.56 -1.81
CA GLN A 40 13.80 39.88 -2.98
C GLN A 40 12.81 39.87 -4.15
N VAL A 41 11.51 39.80 -3.87
CA VAL A 41 10.45 39.91 -4.89
C VAL A 41 10.37 41.35 -5.41
N ALA A 42 10.41 42.35 -4.52
CA ALA A 42 10.44 43.76 -4.89
C ALA A 42 11.66 44.10 -5.77
N LYS A 43 12.85 43.63 -5.38
CA LYS A 43 14.09 43.83 -6.14
C LYS A 43 14.04 43.19 -7.54
N LYS A 44 13.38 42.04 -7.71
CA LYS A 44 13.23 41.39 -9.02
C LYS A 44 12.16 42.04 -9.90
N LEU A 45 11.13 42.59 -9.30
CA LEU A 45 10.05 43.26 -10.03
C LEU A 45 10.36 44.72 -10.32
N GLU A 46 11.40 45.29 -9.69
CA GLU A 46 11.76 46.72 -9.72
C GLU A 46 10.60 47.60 -9.25
N LEU A 47 9.87 47.13 -8.24
CA LEU A 47 8.72 47.83 -7.64
C LEU A 47 9.11 48.43 -6.29
N GLU A 48 8.49 49.56 -5.95
CA GLU A 48 8.70 50.21 -4.66
C GLU A 48 7.90 49.51 -3.56
N THR A 49 8.40 49.62 -2.32
CA THR A 49 7.73 49.04 -1.14
C THR A 49 6.45 49.83 -0.85
N GLY A 50 5.32 49.36 -1.39
CA GLY A 50 4.01 50.02 -1.28
C GLY A 50 3.14 49.91 -2.53
N ASP A 51 3.67 49.36 -3.64
CA ASP A 51 2.90 49.15 -4.85
C ASP A 51 1.82 48.06 -4.67
N ALA A 52 0.60 48.34 -5.11
CA ALA A 52 -0.52 47.41 -5.08
C ALA A 52 -0.22 46.11 -5.86
N ASP A 53 0.63 46.19 -6.89
CA ASP A 53 1.07 45.04 -7.68
C ASP A 53 2.01 44.12 -6.88
N LEU A 54 2.86 44.68 -6.02
CA LEU A 54 3.73 43.90 -5.13
C LEU A 54 2.90 43.18 -4.06
N GLU A 55 1.92 43.86 -3.48
CA GLU A 55 0.99 43.28 -2.50
C GLU A 55 0.18 42.14 -3.10
N ASN A 56 -0.34 42.31 -4.32
CA ASN A 56 -1.08 41.29 -5.04
C ASN A 56 -0.21 40.04 -5.33
N VAL A 57 1.01 40.22 -5.83
CA VAL A 57 1.95 39.12 -6.06
C VAL A 57 2.28 38.40 -4.75
N MET A 58 2.50 39.12 -3.66
CA MET A 58 2.79 38.53 -2.35
C MET A 58 1.58 37.82 -1.74
N ALA A 59 0.36 38.32 -1.94
CA ALA A 59 -0.87 37.65 -1.53
C ALA A 59 -1.02 36.29 -2.23
N VAL A 60 -0.83 36.27 -3.55
CA VAL A 60 -0.87 35.03 -4.35
C VAL A 60 0.21 34.04 -3.92
N ILE A 61 1.44 34.50 -3.66
CA ILE A 61 2.52 33.62 -3.18
C ILE A 61 2.19 33.04 -1.79
N ARG A 62 1.65 33.84 -0.88
CA ARG A 62 1.26 33.40 0.48
C ARG A 62 0.11 32.40 0.45
N GLU A 63 -0.88 32.61 -0.41
CA GLU A 63 -1.99 31.66 -0.61
C GLU A 63 -1.48 30.30 -1.12
N GLN A 64 -0.54 30.32 -2.08
CA GLN A 64 0.10 29.11 -2.58
C GLN A 64 1.02 28.42 -1.55
N MET A 65 1.51 29.14 -0.55
CA MET A 65 2.21 28.58 0.60
C MET A 65 1.25 27.93 1.60
N ALA A 66 0.10 28.55 1.86
CA ALA A 66 -0.94 28.01 2.75
C ALA A 66 -1.58 26.72 2.19
N SER A 67 -1.75 26.63 0.87
CA SER A 67 -2.29 25.43 0.19
C SER A 67 -1.44 24.17 0.42
N ARG A 68 -0.19 24.28 0.89
CA ARG A 68 0.67 23.14 1.25
C ARG A 68 0.40 22.54 2.63
N LYS A 69 -0.47 23.12 3.47
CA LYS A 69 -0.96 22.45 4.69
C LYS A 69 -2.02 21.39 4.36
N ARG A 70 -1.78 20.53 3.36
CA ARG A 70 -2.33 19.17 3.48
C ARG A 70 -1.50 18.51 4.57
N SER A 71 -2.17 18.07 5.63
CA SER A 71 -1.60 17.15 6.61
C SER A 71 -0.68 16.20 5.87
N ARG A 72 0.56 16.07 6.33
CA ARG A 72 1.50 15.06 5.83
C ARG A 72 0.91 13.73 6.24
N SER A 73 -0.11 13.27 5.48
CA SER A 73 -0.57 11.91 5.48
C SER A 73 0.68 11.13 5.14
N GLY A 74 1.28 10.54 6.17
CA GLY A 74 2.24 9.47 5.95
C GLY A 74 1.51 8.53 5.03
N ARG A 75 2.00 8.39 3.80
CA ARG A 75 1.50 7.39 2.88
C ARG A 75 1.89 6.06 3.53
N ILE A 76 1.07 5.61 4.47
CA ILE A 76 1.02 4.23 4.91
C ILE A 76 0.63 3.53 3.62
N THR A 77 1.60 2.86 3.01
CA THR A 77 1.33 1.94 1.92
C THR A 77 0.57 0.79 2.54
N ILE A 78 -0.74 0.98 2.73
CA ILE A 78 -1.66 -0.09 3.08
C ILE A 78 -1.53 -1.07 1.92
N SER A 79 -1.04 -2.27 2.23
CA SER A 79 -0.87 -3.31 1.23
C SER A 79 -2.22 -3.59 0.59
N ARG A 80 -2.24 -4.02 -0.68
CA ARG A 80 -3.49 -4.41 -1.35
C ARG A 80 -4.29 -5.42 -0.52
N LYS A 81 -3.59 -6.28 0.24
CA LYS A 81 -4.17 -7.25 1.16
C LYS A 81 -4.95 -6.57 2.30
N ALA A 82 -4.34 -5.59 2.98
CA ALA A 82 -5.01 -4.86 4.05
C ALA A 82 -6.23 -4.06 3.57
N LEU A 83 -6.25 -3.56 2.33
CA LEU A 83 -7.45 -2.93 1.76
C LEU A 83 -8.59 -3.92 1.48
N LEU A 84 -8.26 -5.16 1.10
CA LEU A 84 -9.25 -6.22 0.88
C LEU A 84 -9.78 -6.76 2.21
N ASP A 85 -8.93 -6.81 3.24
CA ASP A 85 -9.30 -7.27 4.58
C ASP A 85 -10.21 -6.25 5.31
N MET A 86 -10.11 -4.95 4.98
CA MET A 86 -10.98 -3.90 5.53
C MET A 86 -12.47 -4.01 5.13
N ASP A 87 -12.76 -4.68 4.02
CA ASP A 87 -14.13 -4.89 3.52
C ASP A 87 -14.74 -6.21 4.02
N ILE A 88 -14.00 -7.02 4.79
CA ILE A 88 -14.50 -8.28 5.36
C ILE A 88 -15.35 -7.93 6.59
N PRO A 89 -16.68 -8.21 6.60
CA PRO A 89 -17.50 -7.97 7.78
C PRO A 89 -17.01 -8.82 8.95
N THR A 90 -16.46 -8.19 9.98
CA THR A 90 -16.12 -8.84 11.24
C THR A 90 -17.41 -8.96 12.07
N GLY A 91 -18.08 -10.11 11.97
CA GLY A 91 -19.22 -10.42 12.84
C GLY A 91 -18.76 -10.68 14.28
N ASP A 92 -19.58 -10.31 15.27
CA ASP A 92 -19.31 -10.56 16.69
C ASP A 92 -19.36 -12.07 17.04
N ASP A 93 -20.14 -12.84 16.29
CA ASP A 93 -20.27 -14.30 16.45
C ASP A 93 -19.30 -15.04 15.52
N ARG A 94 -18.22 -15.59 16.07
CA ARG A 94 -17.29 -16.47 15.35
C ARG A 94 -17.84 -17.89 15.26
N PHE A 95 -18.17 -18.33 14.05
CA PHE A 95 -18.65 -19.68 13.78
C PHE A 95 -17.49 -20.64 13.50
N ASN A 96 -17.40 -21.75 14.25
CA ASN A 96 -16.47 -22.83 13.94
C ASN A 96 -17.01 -23.69 12.78
N VAL A 97 -16.37 -23.58 11.62
CA VAL A 97 -16.74 -24.32 10.40
C VAL A 97 -16.73 -25.84 10.61
N LEU A 98 -15.85 -26.35 11.48
CA LEU A 98 -15.73 -27.78 11.76
C LEU A 98 -16.96 -28.38 12.46
N ASN A 99 -17.81 -27.54 13.08
CA ASN A 99 -19.04 -27.98 13.75
C ASN A 99 -20.24 -28.10 12.79
N HIS A 100 -20.06 -27.79 11.50
CA HIS A 100 -21.14 -27.83 10.52
C HIS A 100 -21.42 -29.26 10.04
N ILE A 101 -22.70 -29.64 9.92
CA ILE A 101 -23.15 -31.00 9.56
C ILE A 101 -22.56 -31.49 8.21
N LEU A 102 -22.35 -30.57 7.27
CA LEU A 102 -21.80 -30.88 5.95
C LEU A 102 -20.27 -30.99 5.93
N VAL A 103 -19.59 -30.57 6.99
CA VAL A 103 -18.13 -30.60 7.06
C VAL A 103 -17.72 -31.92 7.71
N PRO A 104 -17.01 -32.81 6.98
CA PRO A 104 -16.57 -34.07 7.56
C PRO A 104 -15.50 -33.82 8.63
N HIS A 105 -15.29 -34.82 9.48
CA HIS A 105 -14.18 -34.79 10.43
C HIS A 105 -12.85 -34.95 9.67
N HIS A 106 -11.89 -34.10 10.03
CA HIS A 106 -10.53 -34.09 9.49
C HIS A 106 -9.55 -34.41 10.62
N GLU A 107 -8.53 -35.20 10.32
CA GLU A 107 -7.45 -35.56 11.25
C GLU A 107 -6.11 -35.33 10.56
N LEU A 108 -5.13 -34.83 11.32
CA LEU A 108 -3.78 -34.63 10.83
C LEU A 108 -3.01 -35.95 10.92
N LEU A 109 -2.33 -36.31 9.83
CA LEU A 109 -1.52 -37.51 9.75
C LEU A 109 -0.04 -37.15 10.00
N PRO A 110 0.62 -37.75 11.01
CA PRO A 110 2.05 -37.57 11.24
C PRO A 110 2.89 -38.04 10.04
N VAL A 111 4.02 -37.37 9.81
CA VAL A 111 4.89 -37.65 8.64
C VAL A 111 5.42 -39.08 8.66
N GLU A 112 5.64 -39.63 9.86
CA GLU A 112 6.13 -40.99 10.10
C GLU A 112 5.09 -42.05 9.70
N GLU A 113 3.80 -41.74 9.77
CA GLU A 113 2.69 -42.67 9.50
C GLU A 113 2.15 -42.54 8.07
N GLU A 114 2.55 -41.50 7.33
CA GLU A 114 2.10 -41.24 5.95
C GLU A 114 2.29 -42.42 5.01
N GLU A 115 3.45 -43.07 5.05
CA GLU A 115 3.76 -44.19 4.16
C GLU A 115 2.83 -45.39 4.42
N GLN A 116 2.55 -45.67 5.70
CA GLN A 116 1.67 -46.77 6.10
C GLN A 116 0.21 -46.49 5.73
N ALA A 117 -0.29 -45.28 6.02
CA ALA A 117 -1.66 -44.90 5.73
C ALA A 117 -1.93 -44.85 4.21
N LEU A 118 -0.92 -44.47 3.41
CA LEU A 118 -1.03 -44.35 1.96
C LEU A 118 -0.63 -45.62 1.21
N ALA A 119 -0.16 -46.65 1.89
CA ALA A 119 0.21 -47.94 1.31
C ALA A 119 -0.89 -48.56 0.41
N PRO A 120 -2.20 -48.51 0.77
CA PRO A 120 -3.27 -49.07 -0.07
C PRO A 120 -3.38 -48.41 -1.45
N TRP A 121 -2.87 -47.19 -1.60
CA TRP A 121 -2.98 -46.40 -2.83
C TRP A 121 -1.77 -46.58 -3.78
N CYS A 122 -0.80 -47.43 -3.40
CA CYS A 122 0.37 -47.77 -4.22
C CYS A 122 1.11 -46.54 -4.78
N LEU A 123 1.34 -45.52 -3.94
CA LEU A 123 1.94 -44.25 -4.34
C LEU A 123 3.47 -44.24 -4.30
N LEU A 124 4.12 -45.33 -3.88
CA LEU A 124 5.57 -45.43 -3.84
C LEU A 124 6.15 -45.56 -5.26
N LYS A 125 7.08 -44.67 -5.61
CA LYS A 125 7.83 -44.68 -6.88
C LYS A 125 9.32 -44.82 -6.60
N GLU A 126 9.98 -45.63 -7.42
CA GLU A 126 11.44 -45.70 -7.45
C GLU A 126 12.01 -44.49 -8.19
N GLN A 127 12.97 -43.81 -7.58
CA GLN A 127 13.73 -42.74 -8.21
C GLN A 127 14.92 -43.32 -8.98
N SER A 128 15.46 -42.53 -9.91
CA SER A 128 16.64 -42.91 -10.70
C SER A 128 17.90 -43.18 -9.86
N ASP A 129 17.97 -42.63 -8.64
CA ASP A 129 19.06 -42.85 -7.68
C ASP A 129 18.86 -44.12 -6.82
N GLY A 130 17.81 -44.91 -7.05
CA GLY A 130 17.52 -46.12 -6.28
C GLY A 130 16.80 -45.89 -4.94
N GLY A 131 16.44 -44.64 -4.63
CA GLY A 131 15.60 -44.30 -3.48
C GLY A 131 14.10 -44.46 -3.77
N THR A 132 13.30 -44.70 -2.74
CA THR A 132 11.82 -44.69 -2.83
C THR A 132 11.28 -43.32 -2.47
N ARG A 133 10.28 -42.86 -3.23
CA ARG A 133 9.56 -41.59 -3.00
C ARG A 133 8.07 -41.84 -3.01
N LEU A 134 7.35 -41.21 -2.07
CA LEU A 134 5.90 -41.14 -2.09
C LEU A 134 5.41 -40.10 -3.11
N ALA A 135 4.58 -40.51 -4.06
CA ALA A 135 4.00 -39.68 -5.12
C ALA A 135 2.82 -38.82 -4.64
N LYS A 136 3.08 -37.93 -3.67
CA LYS A 136 2.06 -37.05 -3.07
C LYS A 136 1.33 -36.17 -4.11
N GLU A 137 1.94 -35.93 -5.26
CA GLU A 137 1.33 -35.15 -6.33
C GLU A 137 0.04 -35.76 -6.94
N LEU A 138 -0.18 -37.06 -6.73
CA LEU A 138 -1.34 -37.79 -7.24
C LEU A 138 -2.55 -37.72 -6.31
N LEU A 139 -2.36 -37.24 -5.07
CA LEU A 139 -3.45 -37.13 -4.11
C LEU A 139 -4.34 -35.91 -4.42
N PRO A 140 -5.64 -35.98 -4.06
CA PRO A 140 -6.51 -34.82 -4.09
C PRO A 140 -5.92 -33.66 -3.29
N LYS A 141 -5.97 -32.46 -3.86
CA LYS A 141 -5.41 -31.25 -3.25
C LYS A 141 -6.53 -30.41 -2.66
N ILE A 142 -6.29 -29.90 -1.46
CA ILE A 142 -7.13 -28.91 -0.79
C ILE A 142 -6.41 -27.56 -0.80
N LEU A 143 -7.16 -26.48 -0.94
CA LEU A 143 -6.59 -25.14 -0.97
C LEU A 143 -6.17 -24.73 0.44
N ILE A 144 -5.06 -24.01 0.56
CA ILE A 144 -4.64 -23.47 1.86
C ILE A 144 -5.66 -22.46 2.41
N THR A 145 -6.39 -21.77 1.54
CA THR A 145 -7.44 -20.81 1.92
C THR A 145 -8.79 -21.47 2.22
N ASP A 146 -8.86 -22.80 2.26
CA ASP A 146 -10.08 -23.50 2.65
C ASP A 146 -10.41 -23.25 4.14
N PRO A 147 -11.68 -22.96 4.50
CA PRO A 147 -12.03 -22.63 5.88
C PRO A 147 -11.75 -23.75 6.90
N ALA A 148 -11.90 -25.03 6.53
CA ALA A 148 -11.61 -26.14 7.43
C ALA A 148 -10.10 -26.29 7.65
N VAL A 149 -9.30 -26.12 6.58
CA VAL A 149 -7.84 -26.14 6.67
C VAL A 149 -7.32 -24.99 7.54
N GLN A 150 -7.87 -23.78 7.38
CA GLN A 150 -7.50 -22.64 8.21
C GLN A 150 -7.84 -22.88 9.68
N ALA A 151 -9.04 -23.37 10.00
CA ALA A 151 -9.44 -23.65 11.38
C ALA A 151 -8.52 -24.68 12.07
N ILE A 152 -8.13 -25.75 11.35
CA ILE A 152 -7.20 -26.77 11.88
C ILE A 152 -5.81 -26.18 12.07
N LYS A 153 -5.33 -25.43 11.08
CA LYS A 153 -4.02 -24.78 11.14
C LYS A 153 -3.91 -23.87 12.36
N GLU A 154 -4.92 -23.04 12.60
CA GLU A 154 -4.95 -22.15 13.74
C GLU A 154 -4.97 -22.90 15.07
N ALA A 155 -5.74 -24.00 15.17
CA ALA A 155 -5.74 -24.82 16.38
C ALA A 155 -4.34 -25.34 16.72
N VAL A 156 -3.57 -25.77 15.71
CA VAL A 156 -2.18 -26.21 15.88
C VAL A 156 -1.25 -25.03 16.23
N GLU A 157 -1.38 -23.90 15.56
CA GLU A 157 -0.57 -22.70 15.85
C GLU A 157 -0.85 -22.11 17.24
N ILE A 158 -2.05 -22.33 17.80
CA ILE A 158 -2.37 -21.94 19.18
C ILE A 158 -1.62 -22.81 20.19
N GLU A 159 -1.45 -24.10 19.89
CA GLU A 159 -0.74 -25.04 20.75
C GLU A 159 0.79 -24.85 20.69
N ASP A 160 1.31 -24.43 19.54
CA ASP A 160 2.74 -24.20 19.32
C ASP A 160 3.10 -22.70 19.37
N ALA A 161 3.67 -22.28 20.50
CA ALA A 161 4.08 -20.90 20.73
C ALA A 161 5.23 -20.41 19.81
N GLU A 162 5.92 -21.30 19.09
CA GLU A 162 6.94 -20.92 18.10
C GLU A 162 6.32 -20.56 16.74
N LEU A 163 5.07 -20.96 16.50
CA LEU A 163 4.36 -20.66 15.26
C LEU A 163 3.56 -19.35 15.39
N PRO A 164 3.59 -18.47 14.37
CA PRO A 164 2.80 -17.25 14.40
C PRO A 164 1.32 -17.58 14.24
N ALA A 165 0.55 -17.53 15.34
CA ALA A 165 -0.91 -17.63 15.31
C ALA A 165 -1.49 -16.52 14.41
N GLY A 166 -2.00 -16.88 13.22
CA GLY A 166 -2.10 -15.89 12.15
C GLY A 166 -3.23 -16.05 11.15
N TRP A 167 -4.49 -16.01 11.62
CA TRP A 167 -5.61 -15.38 10.90
C TRP A 167 -6.77 -14.95 11.84
N LEU A 168 -7.10 -15.74 12.87
CA LEU A 168 -8.11 -15.44 13.91
C LEU A 168 -7.64 -14.52 15.07
N ALA A 169 -6.33 -14.24 15.16
CA ALA A 169 -5.77 -13.29 16.13
C ALA A 169 -5.82 -11.86 15.55
N ASN A 170 -7.03 -11.36 15.31
CA ASN A 170 -7.34 -9.93 15.13
C ASN A 170 -8.59 -9.61 15.94
#